data_AF-A0A9E4V1E2-F1
#
_entry.id   AF-A0A9E4V1E2-F1
#
_cell.length_a   1.000
_cell.length_b   1.000
_cell.length_c   1.000
_cell.angle_alpha   90.00
_cell.angle_beta   90.00
_cell.angle_gamma   90.00
#
_symmetry.space_group_name_H-M   'P 1'
#
loop_
_entity.id
_entity.type
_entity.pdbx_description
1 polymer ?
#
loop_
_entity_poly.entity_id
_entity_poly.type
_entity_poly.pdbx_seq_one_letter_code
_entity_poly.pdbx_strand_id
1 'polypeptide(L)'
;MEELFNPHLPGGQKPDIELCIFPHLKEFLAIDLRGGAPQVLLLRTEDIFVEDFYKTVEAEFSLEIRDETDFPFAHFINLPLRLEEVVRETAMTFILEKLGVYLDGEMEIPTVVVFVVSGGALATQSKSVIDGLRELVNNHSGEPIEEQWESTITRLVEEENRVLQKLSRHELHAAMASESPDYFTLWENRN
;
A
#
# COMPACT_ATOMS: atom_id res chain seq x y z
N MET A 1 -3.95 -10.85 18.53
CA MET A 1 -3.08 -11.73 17.73
C MET A 1 -3.81 -12.16 16.46
N GLU A 2 -5.09 -12.56 16.57
CA GLU A 2 -6.02 -12.76 15.44
C GLU A 2 -6.58 -11.45 14.82
N GLU A 3 -6.45 -10.30 15.49
CA GLU A 3 -7.09 -9.03 15.06
C GLU A 3 -6.32 -8.25 13.98
N LEU A 4 -5.06 -8.58 13.67
CA LEU A 4 -4.26 -7.83 12.68
C LEU A 4 -4.63 -8.16 11.23
N PHE A 5 -5.17 -9.36 11.00
CA PHE A 5 -5.54 -9.89 9.68
C PHE A 5 -7.02 -10.33 9.60
N ASN A 6 -7.85 -9.91 10.57
CA ASN A 6 -9.31 -10.01 10.52
C ASN A 6 -9.93 -8.61 10.66
N PRO A 7 -9.85 -7.76 9.63
CA PRO A 7 -10.66 -6.56 9.61
C PRO A 7 -12.09 -6.99 9.30
N HIS A 8 -12.87 -7.25 10.34
CA HIS A 8 -14.32 -7.11 10.18
C HIS A 8 -14.58 -5.66 9.78
N LEU A 9 -14.98 -5.45 8.53
CA LEU A 9 -15.49 -4.16 8.09
C LEU A 9 -16.65 -3.76 9.01
N PRO A 10 -16.92 -2.46 9.21
CA PRO A 10 -18.07 -2.00 9.99
C PRO A 10 -19.34 -2.72 9.51
N GLY A 11 -19.95 -3.54 10.37
CA GLY A 11 -21.11 -4.37 10.02
C GLY A 11 -20.82 -5.86 9.71
N GLY A 12 -19.58 -6.33 9.84
CA GLY A 12 -19.23 -7.74 9.69
C GLY A 12 -19.18 -8.23 8.23
N GLN A 13 -19.13 -7.30 7.27
CA GLN A 13 -18.95 -7.62 5.86
C GLN A 13 -17.51 -8.09 5.59
N LYS A 14 -17.38 -9.02 4.64
CA LYS A 14 -16.06 -9.43 4.10
C LYS A 14 -15.67 -8.46 2.99
N PRO A 15 -14.38 -8.09 2.87
CA PRO A 15 -13.93 -7.28 1.76
C PRO A 15 -14.07 -8.03 0.44
N ASP A 16 -14.17 -7.28 -0.66
CA ASP A 16 -14.14 -7.83 -2.01
C ASP A 16 -12.71 -8.09 -2.47
N ILE A 17 -11.77 -7.24 -2.04
CA ILE A 17 -10.36 -7.31 -2.40
C ILE A 17 -9.51 -7.02 -1.17
N GLU A 18 -8.47 -7.81 -0.96
CA GLU A 18 -7.44 -7.57 0.06
C GLU A 18 -6.07 -7.37 -0.59
N LEU A 19 -5.39 -6.29 -0.25
CA LEU A 19 -4.05 -5.96 -0.75
C LEU A 19 -3.02 -6.14 0.37
N CYS A 20 -1.95 -6.90 0.13
CA CYS A 20 -0.81 -6.97 1.05
C CYS A 20 0.40 -6.27 0.42
N ILE A 21 0.68 -5.07 0.92
CA ILE A 21 1.72 -4.17 0.41
C ILE A 21 2.98 -4.31 1.26
N PHE A 22 4.11 -4.51 0.59
CA PHE A 22 5.45 -4.51 1.17
C PHE A 22 6.16 -3.23 0.70
N PRO A 23 6.24 -2.18 1.54
CA PRO A 23 6.60 -0.83 1.07
C PRO A 23 7.96 -0.71 0.37
N HIS A 24 8.89 -1.63 0.65
CA HIS A 24 10.23 -1.58 0.07
C HIS A 24 10.44 -2.57 -1.07
N LEU A 25 9.39 -3.30 -1.49
CA LEU A 25 9.44 -4.24 -2.61
C LEU A 25 8.78 -3.67 -3.87
N LYS A 26 9.06 -4.31 -4.99
CA LYS A 26 8.44 -4.01 -6.30
C LYS A 26 7.25 -4.91 -6.60
N GLU A 27 6.79 -5.65 -5.62
CA GLU A 27 5.75 -6.66 -5.74
C GLU A 27 4.82 -6.57 -4.54
N PHE A 28 3.54 -6.85 -4.74
CA PHE A 28 2.53 -6.91 -3.69
C PHE A 28 1.52 -8.01 -4.02
N LEU A 29 0.82 -8.50 -2.99
CA LEU A 29 -0.21 -9.52 -3.17
C LEU A 29 -1.58 -8.83 -3.26
N ALA A 30 -2.41 -9.31 -4.17
CA ALA A 30 -3.83 -8.99 -4.23
C ALA A 30 -4.61 -10.29 -4.11
N ILE A 31 -5.63 -10.29 -3.25
CA ILE A 31 -6.51 -11.41 -3.01
C ILE A 31 -7.90 -10.94 -3.39
N ASP A 32 -8.34 -11.39 -4.54
CA ASP A 32 -9.64 -11.06 -5.11
C ASP A 32 -10.65 -12.11 -4.64
N LEU A 33 -11.60 -11.66 -3.82
CA LEU A 33 -12.64 -12.49 -3.22
C LEU A 33 -13.95 -12.45 -4.02
N ARG A 34 -13.98 -11.70 -5.13
CA ARG A 34 -15.14 -11.58 -6.00
C ARG A 34 -15.37 -12.88 -6.78
N GLY A 35 -16.61 -13.14 -7.20
CA GLY A 35 -16.93 -14.23 -8.12
C GLY A 35 -16.89 -15.66 -7.53
N GLY A 36 -16.78 -15.80 -6.21
CA GLY A 36 -17.01 -17.05 -5.47
C GLY A 36 -15.76 -17.85 -5.12
N ALA A 37 -14.82 -18.03 -6.05
CA ALA A 37 -13.53 -18.68 -5.79
C ALA A 37 -12.41 -17.63 -5.70
N PRO A 38 -11.75 -17.48 -4.54
CA PRO A 38 -10.71 -16.48 -4.36
C PRO A 38 -9.51 -16.67 -5.29
N GLN A 39 -9.06 -15.56 -5.87
CA GLN A 39 -7.87 -15.52 -6.71
C GLN A 39 -6.76 -14.75 -6.00
N VAL A 40 -5.61 -15.39 -5.87
CA VAL A 40 -4.40 -14.76 -5.33
C VAL A 40 -3.52 -14.36 -6.50
N LEU A 41 -3.10 -13.10 -6.52
CA LEU A 41 -2.32 -12.52 -7.59
C LEU A 41 -1.07 -11.85 -7.00
N LEU A 42 0.09 -12.11 -7.62
CA LEU A 42 1.32 -11.37 -7.37
C LEU A 42 1.43 -10.27 -8.42
N LEU A 43 1.24 -9.03 -8.01
CA LEU A 43 1.28 -7.87 -8.89
C LEU A 43 2.62 -7.15 -8.74
N ARG A 44 3.13 -6.62 -9.85
CA ARG A 44 4.37 -5.83 -9.87
C ARG A 44 4.04 -4.36 -9.95
N THR A 45 4.80 -3.55 -9.22
CA THR A 45 4.60 -2.09 -9.20
C THR A 45 4.88 -1.44 -10.55
N GLU A 46 5.70 -2.06 -11.40
CA GLU A 46 5.95 -1.59 -12.78
C GLU A 46 4.73 -1.70 -13.70
N ASP A 47 3.79 -2.59 -13.38
CA ASP A 47 2.54 -2.71 -14.13
C ASP A 47 1.52 -1.64 -13.70
N ILE A 48 1.65 -1.11 -12.48
CA ILE A 48 0.76 -0.09 -11.91
C ILE A 48 1.28 1.32 -12.22
N PHE A 49 2.54 1.58 -11.88
CA PHE A 49 3.17 2.90 -12.00
C PHE A 49 3.78 3.09 -13.38
N VAL A 50 2.93 3.00 -14.40
CA VAL A 50 3.28 3.25 -15.80
C VAL A 50 3.18 4.74 -16.13
N GLU A 51 3.60 5.12 -17.34
CA GLU A 51 3.53 6.52 -17.80
C GLU A 51 2.12 7.13 -17.67
N ASP A 52 1.07 6.35 -17.95
CA ASP A 52 -0.31 6.82 -17.86
C ASP A 52 -0.76 7.08 -16.42
N PHE A 53 -0.19 6.38 -15.43
CA PHE A 53 -0.40 6.68 -14.02
C PHE A 53 0.14 8.07 -13.68
N TYR A 54 1.39 8.37 -14.07
CA TYR A 54 2.02 9.66 -13.79
C TYR A 54 1.30 10.82 -14.48
N LYS A 55 0.91 10.64 -15.75
CA LYS A 55 0.13 11.65 -16.48
C LYS A 55 -1.22 11.93 -15.82
N THR A 56 -1.88 10.89 -15.31
CA THR A 56 -3.15 11.06 -14.58
C THR A 56 -2.94 11.86 -13.30
N VAL A 57 -1.92 11.51 -12.49
CA VAL A 57 -1.57 12.26 -11.27
C VAL A 57 -1.25 13.73 -11.59
N GLU A 58 -0.46 13.99 -12.64
CA GLU A 58 -0.11 15.35 -13.06
C GLU A 58 -1.33 16.16 -13.50
N ALA A 59 -2.25 15.52 -14.24
CA ALA A 59 -3.47 16.16 -14.71
C ALA A 59 -4.39 16.54 -13.53
N GLU A 60 -4.67 15.58 -12.63
CA GLU A 60 -5.51 15.80 -11.45
C GLU A 60 -4.89 16.84 -10.51
N PHE A 61 -3.59 16.73 -10.20
CA PHE A 61 -2.93 17.70 -9.34
C PHE A 61 -2.85 19.10 -9.98
N SER A 62 -2.75 19.19 -11.30
CA SER A 62 -2.83 20.48 -11.99
C SER A 62 -4.20 21.13 -11.86
N LEU A 63 -5.28 20.37 -11.69
CA LEU A 63 -6.61 20.93 -11.39
C LEU A 63 -6.63 21.46 -9.96
N GLU A 64 -6.12 20.66 -9.01
CA GLU A 64 -6.05 21.05 -7.59
C GLU A 64 -5.31 22.38 -7.39
N ILE A 65 -4.13 22.57 -7.99
CA ILE A 65 -3.36 23.83 -7.85
C ILE A 65 -4.10 25.06 -8.40
N ARG A 66 -4.95 24.86 -9.42
CA ARG A 66 -5.62 25.93 -10.16
C ARG A 66 -7.02 26.20 -9.63
N ASP A 67 -7.44 25.50 -8.59
CA ASP A 67 -8.76 25.66 -7.98
C ASP A 67 -8.95 27.10 -7.49
N GLU A 68 -10.04 27.75 -7.93
CA GLU A 68 -10.33 29.14 -7.55
C GLU A 68 -10.74 29.19 -6.08
N THR A 69 -9.99 29.95 -5.28
CA THR A 69 -10.23 30.06 -3.84
C THR A 69 -10.12 31.50 -3.34
N ASP A 70 -10.99 31.86 -2.41
CA ASP A 70 -10.93 33.13 -1.69
C ASP A 70 -9.70 33.23 -0.76
N PHE A 71 -9.02 32.10 -0.48
CA PHE A 71 -7.90 32.02 0.47
C PHE A 71 -6.69 31.23 -0.09
N PRO A 72 -5.87 31.83 -0.99
CA PRO A 72 -4.78 31.14 -1.69
C PRO A 72 -3.74 30.48 -0.78
N PHE A 73 -3.33 31.14 0.31
CA PHE A 73 -2.34 30.56 1.23
C PHE A 73 -2.89 29.38 2.04
N ALA A 74 -4.17 29.44 2.44
CA ALA A 74 -4.80 28.30 3.12
C ALA A 74 -4.93 27.10 2.18
N HIS A 75 -5.24 27.35 0.91
CA HIS A 75 -5.23 26.33 -0.13
C HIS A 75 -3.82 25.71 -0.31
N PHE A 76 -2.77 26.52 -0.41
CA PHE A 76 -1.39 26.03 -0.53
C PHE A 76 -0.89 25.24 0.68
N ILE A 77 -1.31 25.58 1.90
CA ILE A 77 -0.98 24.82 3.10
C ILE A 77 -1.55 23.39 3.02
N ASN A 78 -2.70 23.22 2.36
CA ASN A 78 -3.35 21.92 2.22
C ASN A 78 -2.96 21.14 0.96
N LEU A 79 -2.23 21.77 0.01
CA LEU A 79 -1.82 21.11 -1.23
C LEU A 79 -1.04 19.79 -1.03
N PRO A 80 -0.13 19.64 -0.04
CA PRO A 80 0.54 18.37 0.19
C PRO A 80 -0.44 17.22 0.48
N LEU A 81 -1.46 17.48 1.31
CA LEU A 81 -2.49 16.49 1.61
C LEU A 81 -3.30 16.14 0.35
N ARG A 82 -3.66 17.14 -0.46
CA ARG A 82 -4.38 16.91 -1.73
C ARG A 82 -3.54 16.10 -2.73
N LEU A 83 -2.23 16.35 -2.80
CA LEU A 83 -1.34 15.54 -3.63
C LEU A 83 -1.32 14.08 -3.17
N GLU A 84 -1.24 13.83 -1.86
CA GLU A 84 -1.32 12.47 -1.32
C GLU A 84 -2.64 11.78 -1.66
N GLU A 85 -3.76 12.51 -1.59
CA GLU A 85 -5.07 12.02 -1.99
C GLU A 85 -5.12 11.65 -3.47
N VAL A 86 -4.71 12.56 -4.36
CA VAL A 86 -4.66 12.34 -5.82
C VAL A 86 -3.80 11.12 -6.17
N VAL A 87 -2.61 11.00 -5.58
CA VAL A 87 -1.72 9.86 -5.82
C VAL A 87 -2.36 8.55 -5.34
N ARG A 88 -2.99 8.55 -4.17
CA ARG A 88 -3.64 7.38 -3.58
C ARG A 88 -4.84 6.91 -4.41
N GLU A 89 -5.71 7.84 -4.80
CA GLU A 89 -6.88 7.55 -5.63
C GLU A 89 -6.47 7.02 -6.99
N THR A 90 -5.52 7.69 -7.65
CA THR A 90 -5.00 7.23 -8.95
C THR A 90 -4.36 5.84 -8.83
N ALA A 91 -3.60 5.58 -7.77
CA ALA A 91 -2.97 4.27 -7.57
C ALA A 91 -4.03 3.18 -7.38
N MET A 92 -5.07 3.45 -6.60
CA MET A 92 -6.16 2.50 -6.38
C MET A 92 -6.89 2.20 -7.70
N THR A 93 -7.19 3.22 -8.51
CA THR A 93 -7.80 3.04 -9.83
C THR A 93 -6.97 2.12 -10.72
N PHE A 94 -5.66 2.36 -10.84
CA PHE A 94 -4.78 1.52 -11.67
C PHE A 94 -4.65 0.09 -11.13
N ILE A 95 -4.61 -0.10 -9.80
CA ILE A 95 -4.63 -1.44 -9.19
C ILE A 95 -5.92 -2.18 -9.53
N LEU A 96 -7.07 -1.50 -9.37
CA LEU A 96 -8.39 -2.04 -9.65
C LEU A 96 -8.55 -2.42 -11.13
N GLU A 97 -8.07 -1.59 -12.06
CA GLU A 97 -8.05 -1.90 -13.49
C GLU A 97 -7.25 -3.17 -13.80
N LYS A 98 -6.11 -3.36 -13.14
CA LYS A 98 -5.31 -4.59 -13.29
C LYS A 98 -6.01 -5.84 -12.75
N LEU A 99 -6.88 -5.65 -11.77
CA LEU A 99 -7.78 -6.69 -11.25
C LEU A 99 -9.05 -6.84 -12.12
N GLY A 100 -9.14 -6.17 -13.27
CA GLY A 100 -10.29 -6.21 -14.17
C GLY A 100 -11.52 -5.49 -13.62
N VAL A 101 -11.33 -4.54 -12.69
CA VAL A 101 -12.38 -3.67 -12.17
C VAL A 101 -12.32 -2.35 -12.94
N TYR A 102 -13.39 -1.99 -13.63
CA TYR A 102 -13.49 -0.70 -14.31
C TYR A 102 -14.50 0.18 -13.56
N LEU A 103 -14.06 1.38 -13.15
CA LEU A 103 -14.82 2.32 -12.33
C LEU A 103 -15.78 3.23 -13.14
N ASP A 104 -15.90 3.00 -14.45
CA ASP A 104 -16.65 3.83 -15.39
C ASP A 104 -18.10 3.35 -15.67
N GLY A 105 -18.57 2.31 -14.97
CA GLY A 105 -19.92 1.73 -15.15
C GLY A 105 -20.84 1.81 -13.93
N GLU A 106 -22.08 1.31 -14.06
CA GLU A 106 -23.06 1.16 -12.95
C GLU A 106 -22.68 0.05 -11.93
N MET A 107 -21.43 -0.43 -11.93
CA MET A 107 -20.99 -1.45 -11.00
C MET A 107 -20.75 -0.86 -9.60
N GLU A 108 -21.10 -1.64 -8.59
CA GLU A 108 -20.79 -1.33 -7.20
C GLU A 108 -19.26 -1.33 -7.00
N ILE A 109 -18.73 -0.27 -6.39
CA ILE A 109 -17.30 -0.14 -6.12
C ILE A 109 -16.90 -1.24 -5.12
N PRO A 110 -15.91 -2.09 -5.44
CA PRO A 110 -15.53 -3.17 -4.53
C PRO A 110 -14.94 -2.60 -3.25
N THR A 111 -15.24 -3.23 -2.13
CA THR A 111 -14.61 -2.88 -0.86
C THR A 111 -13.19 -3.43 -0.81
N VAL A 112 -12.21 -2.53 -0.68
CA VAL A 112 -10.79 -2.88 -0.64
C VAL A 112 -10.23 -2.69 0.77
N VAL A 113 -9.54 -3.72 1.27
CA VAL A 113 -8.76 -3.66 2.52
C VAL A 113 -7.28 -3.69 2.18
N VAL A 114 -6.49 -2.84 2.84
CA VAL A 114 -5.04 -2.75 2.61
C VAL A 114 -4.28 -3.10 3.88
N PHE A 115 -3.48 -4.16 3.79
CA PHE A 115 -2.50 -4.56 4.80
C PHE A 115 -1.13 -4.08 4.40
N VAL A 116 -0.54 -3.19 5.21
CA VAL A 116 0.83 -2.72 4.99
C VAL A 116 1.77 -3.53 5.89
N VAL A 117 2.56 -4.41 5.28
CA VAL A 117 3.51 -5.27 5.97
C VAL A 117 4.83 -4.50 6.13
N SER A 118 4.97 -3.79 7.25
CA SER A 118 6.14 -2.93 7.49
C SER A 118 6.50 -2.79 8.98
N GLY A 119 7.69 -2.23 9.24
CA GLY A 119 8.09 -1.73 10.57
C GLY A 119 8.59 -2.76 11.57
N GLY A 120 8.60 -2.36 12.85
CA GLY A 120 9.20 -3.11 13.96
C GLY A 120 8.59 -4.49 14.19
N ALA A 121 7.30 -4.67 13.93
CA ALA A 121 6.62 -5.96 14.06
C ALA A 121 7.18 -7.02 13.10
N LEU A 122 7.61 -6.62 11.89
CA LEU A 122 8.27 -7.51 10.94
C LEU A 122 9.68 -7.92 11.44
N ALA A 123 10.38 -6.99 12.10
CA ALA A 123 11.72 -7.22 12.64
C ALA A 123 11.73 -8.18 13.85
N THR A 124 10.72 -8.12 14.72
CA THR A 124 10.63 -8.98 15.92
C THR A 124 9.78 -10.25 15.74
N GLN A 125 8.79 -10.26 14.85
CA GLN A 125 7.80 -11.33 14.74
C GLN A 125 7.50 -11.74 13.28
N SER A 126 8.52 -11.80 12.42
CA SER A 126 8.37 -12.21 11.01
C SER A 126 7.58 -13.51 10.80
N LYS A 127 7.77 -14.51 11.67
CA LYS A 127 7.01 -15.77 11.62
C LYS A 127 5.51 -15.56 11.85
N SER A 128 5.13 -14.69 12.79
CA SER A 128 3.72 -14.39 13.05
C SER A 128 3.06 -13.64 11.89
N VAL A 129 3.81 -12.80 11.18
CA VAL A 129 3.33 -12.12 9.97
C VAL A 129 3.12 -13.12 8.84
N ILE A 130 4.07 -14.03 8.65
CA ILE A 130 3.95 -15.12 7.67
C ILE A 130 2.72 -15.99 7.99
N ASP A 131 2.54 -16.39 9.25
CA ASP A 131 1.42 -17.23 9.66
C ASP A 131 0.07 -16.49 9.50
N GLY A 132 0.00 -15.19 9.81
CA GLY A 132 -1.19 -14.38 9.58
C GLY A 132 -1.55 -14.21 8.10
N LEU A 133 -0.57 -13.94 7.24
CA LEU A 133 -0.79 -13.87 5.79
C LEU A 133 -1.18 -15.24 5.22
N ARG A 134 -0.62 -16.34 5.72
CA ARG A 134 -1.02 -17.70 5.36
C ARG A 134 -2.47 -17.96 5.73
N GLU A 135 -2.86 -17.61 6.95
CA GLU A 135 -4.23 -17.79 7.41
C GLU A 135 -5.21 -16.99 6.54
N LEU A 136 -4.88 -15.74 6.23
CA LEU A 136 -5.67 -14.87 5.37
C LEU A 136 -5.89 -15.48 3.98
N VAL A 137 -4.83 -15.98 3.34
CA VAL A 137 -4.98 -16.64 2.02
C VAL A 137 -5.74 -17.98 2.15
N ASN A 138 -5.52 -18.76 3.22
CA ASN A 138 -6.11 -20.10 3.39
C ASN A 138 -7.61 -20.03 3.74
N ASN A 139 -8.01 -19.04 4.53
CA ASN A 139 -9.40 -18.80 4.91
C ASN A 139 -10.30 -18.47 3.71
N HIS A 140 -9.70 -18.14 2.57
CA HIS A 140 -10.41 -17.69 1.39
C HIS A 140 -10.33 -18.73 0.26
N SER A 141 -9.20 -19.41 0.08
CA SER A 141 -8.98 -20.30 -1.07
C SER A 141 -9.72 -21.64 -1.07
N GLY A 142 -10.30 -22.12 0.04
CA GLY A 142 -11.19 -23.30 0.09
C GLY A 142 -10.54 -24.67 -0.20
N GLU A 143 -9.44 -24.69 -0.94
CA GLU A 143 -8.49 -25.79 -1.12
C GLU A 143 -7.16 -25.41 -0.44
N PRO A 144 -6.35 -26.38 0.05
CA PRO A 144 -5.04 -26.07 0.58
C PRO A 144 -4.25 -25.36 -0.50
N ILE A 145 -3.93 -24.09 -0.26
CA ILE A 145 -3.19 -23.26 -1.19
C ILE A 145 -1.98 -24.06 -1.70
N GLU A 146 -1.84 -24.13 -3.03
CA GLU A 146 -0.65 -24.66 -3.68
C GLU A 146 0.61 -24.19 -2.95
N GLU A 147 1.54 -25.09 -2.66
CA GLU A 147 2.86 -24.81 -2.02
C GLU A 147 3.57 -23.56 -2.60
N GLN A 148 3.21 -23.20 -3.83
CA GLN A 148 3.62 -21.98 -4.53
C GLN A 148 3.42 -20.68 -3.72
N TRP A 149 2.26 -20.42 -3.12
CA TRP A 149 2.05 -19.13 -2.42
C TRP A 149 2.72 -19.08 -1.06
N GLU A 150 2.88 -20.22 -0.40
CA GLU A 150 3.65 -20.31 0.84
C GLU A 150 5.08 -19.82 0.61
N SER A 151 5.73 -20.34 -0.44
CA SER A 151 7.09 -19.93 -0.80
C SER A 151 7.17 -18.44 -1.17
N THR A 152 6.11 -17.91 -1.82
CA THR A 152 6.04 -16.51 -2.26
C THR A 152 5.88 -15.56 -1.08
N ILE A 153 4.95 -15.83 -0.16
CA ILE A 153 4.72 -15.01 1.04
C ILE A 153 5.98 -14.98 1.91
N THR A 154 6.61 -16.15 2.13
CA THR A 154 7.85 -16.22 2.90
C THR A 154 8.96 -15.40 2.25
N ARG A 155 9.14 -15.52 0.92
CA ARG A 155 10.12 -14.71 0.18
C ARG A 155 9.87 -13.21 0.37
N LEU A 156 8.64 -12.74 0.17
CA LEU A 156 8.30 -11.32 0.27
C LEU A 156 8.57 -10.78 1.68
N VAL A 157 8.15 -11.50 2.73
CA VAL A 157 8.41 -11.09 4.12
C VAL A 157 9.91 -11.05 4.43
N GLU A 158 10.68 -12.04 3.98
CA GLU A 158 12.13 -12.09 4.19
C GLU A 158 12.87 -10.97 3.44
N GLU A 159 12.48 -10.70 2.20
CA GLU A 159 13.04 -9.61 1.40
C GLU A 159 12.74 -8.25 2.02
N GLU A 160 11.49 -7.99 2.41
CA GLU A 160 11.09 -6.76 3.08
C GLU A 160 11.89 -6.55 4.39
N ASN A 161 11.98 -7.59 5.23
CA ASN A 161 12.75 -7.53 6.47
C ASN A 161 14.25 -7.28 6.21
N ARG A 162 14.82 -7.92 5.17
CA ARG A 162 16.21 -7.70 4.77
C ARG A 162 16.45 -6.26 4.31
N VAL A 163 15.51 -5.66 3.58
CA VAL A 163 15.62 -4.25 3.17
C VAL A 163 15.51 -3.33 4.38
N LEU A 164 14.55 -3.56 5.28
CA LEU A 164 14.40 -2.81 6.53
C LEU A 164 15.67 -2.84 7.40
N GLN A 165 16.30 -4.01 7.58
CA GLN A 165 17.56 -4.13 8.32
C GLN A 165 18.70 -3.34 7.67
N LYS A 166 18.75 -3.29 6.33
CA LYS A 166 19.73 -2.48 5.61
C LYS A 166 19.46 -0.99 5.83
N LEU A 167 18.22 -0.54 5.72
CA LEU A 167 17.84 0.87 5.89
C LEU A 167 18.14 1.35 7.30
N SER A 168 17.70 0.60 8.32
CA SER A 168 17.98 0.91 9.73
C SER A 168 19.48 1.05 10.01
N ARG A 169 20.32 0.19 9.42
CA ARG A 169 21.78 0.31 9.56
C ARG A 169 22.35 1.56 8.87
N HIS A 170 21.80 1.98 7.73
CA HIS A 170 22.22 3.20 7.05
C HIS A 170 21.79 4.45 7.80
N GLU A 171 20.57 4.48 8.34
CA GLU A 171 20.06 5.58 9.18
C GLU A 171 20.90 5.78 10.44
N LEU A 172 21.26 4.68 11.13
CA LEU A 172 22.18 4.73 12.27
C LEU A 172 23.56 5.27 11.87
N HIS A 173 24.08 4.86 10.71
CA HIS A 173 25.36 5.34 10.22
C HIS A 173 25.32 6.83 9.78
N ALA A 174 24.19 7.28 9.22
CA ALA A 174 23.97 8.68 8.85
C ALA A 174 23.81 9.57 10.08
N ALA A 175 23.06 9.13 11.09
CA ALA A 175 22.90 9.81 12.37
C ALA A 175 24.23 9.97 13.13
N MET A 176 25.15 9.00 13.01
CA MET A 176 26.50 9.08 13.56
C MET A 176 27.45 9.98 12.74
N ALA A 177 27.15 10.22 11.47
CA ALA A 177 27.98 11.03 10.57
C ALA A 177 27.56 12.52 10.51
N SER A 178 26.35 12.84 10.99
CA SER A 178 25.76 14.17 10.97
C SER A 178 26.07 14.97 12.24
N GLU A 179 27.30 15.49 12.37
CA GLU A 179 27.52 16.75 13.11
C GLU A 179 27.50 17.92 12.13
N SER A 180 26.71 18.96 12.47
CA SER A 180 26.61 20.34 11.90
C SER A 180 25.37 20.66 11.04
N PRO A 181 25.02 21.95 10.84
CA PRO A 181 24.89 23.07 11.80
C PRO A 181 23.49 23.76 11.71
N ASP A 182 23.19 24.64 12.66
CA ASP A 182 21.96 25.45 12.79
C ASP A 182 21.65 26.33 11.55
N TYR A 183 20.86 25.85 10.57
CA TYR A 183 20.02 26.71 9.73
C TYR A 183 18.74 25.99 9.25
N PHE A 184 17.60 26.68 9.41
CA PHE A 184 16.25 26.20 9.10
C PHE A 184 15.87 26.46 7.63
N THR A 185 15.18 25.52 7.00
CA THR A 185 14.40 25.75 5.76
C THR A 185 12.91 25.55 6.03
N LEU A 186 12.06 26.29 5.31
CA LEU A 186 10.60 26.45 5.52
C LEU A 186 9.76 25.16 5.41
N TRP A 187 10.38 23.98 5.27
CA TRP A 187 9.73 22.74 4.84
C TRP A 187 9.98 21.53 5.75
N GLU A 188 10.46 21.71 6.98
CA GLU A 188 10.39 20.64 7.98
C GLU A 188 9.14 20.80 8.84
N ASN A 189 8.12 20.01 8.49
CA ASN A 189 6.91 19.83 9.28
C ASN A 189 7.26 19.03 10.55
N ARG A 190 7.24 19.68 11.72
CA ARG A 190 7.06 18.98 13.00
C ARG A 190 5.63 19.20 13.43
N ASN A 191 4.77 18.22 13.20
CA ASN A 191 3.67 17.86 14.08
C ASN A 191 3.30 16.39 13.83
#